data_AF-A0A0G0B964-F1
#
_entry.id   AF-A0A0G0B964-F1
#
_cell.length_a   1.000
_cell.length_b   1.000
_cell.length_c   1.000
_cell.angle_alpha   90.00
_cell.angle_beta   90.00
_cell.angle_gamma   90.00
#
_symmetry.space_group_name_H-M   'P 1'
#
loop_
_entity.id
_entity.type
_entity.pdbx_description
1 polymer ?
#
loop_
_entity_poly.entity_id
_entity_poly.type
_entity_poly.pdbx_seq_one_letter_code
_entity_poly.pdbx_strand_id
1 'polypeptide(L)'
;MQEKETIIISLGGAIVVPDQPNPEFILAFKKLIMNWVAKGKKFVIIVGGGKTCRRYNEALSKVIEATSEDLDWMGIYSTQLNAQLVRLSFGKEAANQIVIDPSDIKKFADNIVIGAGWQPGCSTDTDAVLIAKEINAKKIINLSNIDYVYDSDPKTNKTAKKFGNLSWKEYRSFISSKWTPGSNTPFDPIASEMAEKEGMEVAFMSGSNLQGLDNYLKGEAFTGTTIK
;
A
#
# COMPACT_ATOMS: atom_id res chain seq x y z
N MET A 1 21.72 21.14 4.04
CA MET A 1 21.39 19.72 4.35
C MET A 1 20.82 19.11 3.09
N GLN A 2 21.35 17.98 2.63
CA GLN A 2 20.75 17.25 1.52
C GLN A 2 19.36 16.76 1.98
N GLU A 3 18.32 17.04 1.20
CA GLU A 3 16.95 16.65 1.55
C GLU A 3 16.89 15.11 1.62
N LYS A 4 16.44 14.57 2.76
CA LYS A 4 16.34 13.12 2.93
C LYS A 4 15.23 12.61 2.02
N GLU A 5 15.58 11.67 1.14
CA GLU A 5 14.59 11.01 0.28
C GLU A 5 13.52 10.34 1.14
N THR A 6 12.26 10.66 0.87
CA THR A 6 11.09 10.06 1.52
C THR A 6 10.51 8.98 0.62
N ILE A 7 10.52 7.76 1.12
CA ILE A 7 10.00 6.58 0.44
C ILE A 7 8.56 6.36 0.88
N ILE A 8 7.65 6.21 -0.08
CA ILE A 8 6.25 5.91 0.17
C ILE A 8 6.00 4.44 -0.13
N ILE A 9 5.39 3.74 0.83
CA ILE A 9 5.05 2.33 0.72
C ILE A 9 3.54 2.18 0.94
N SER A 10 2.80 1.74 -0.08
CA SER A 10 1.49 1.11 0.11
C SER A 10 1.74 -0.35 0.52
N LEU A 11 1.54 -0.66 1.80
CA LEU A 11 1.74 -1.98 2.38
C LEU A 11 0.42 -2.75 2.40
N GLY A 12 0.29 -3.71 1.50
CA GLY A 12 -0.89 -4.55 1.38
C GLY A 12 -1.23 -5.26 2.69
N GLY A 13 -2.44 -5.05 3.18
CA GLY A 13 -2.89 -5.62 4.45
C GLY A 13 -2.89 -7.16 4.46
N ALA A 14 -2.97 -7.81 3.30
CA ALA A 14 -2.89 -9.26 3.18
C ALA A 14 -1.49 -9.81 3.50
N ILE A 15 -0.46 -8.97 3.53
CA ILE A 15 0.90 -9.35 3.95
C ILE A 15 1.02 -9.23 5.47
N VAL A 16 0.45 -8.17 6.05
CA VAL A 16 0.44 -7.91 7.51
C VAL A 16 -0.49 -8.88 8.24
N VAL A 17 -1.68 -9.09 7.69
CA VAL A 17 -2.72 -9.98 8.21
C VAL A 17 -3.28 -10.84 7.07
N PRO A 18 -2.55 -11.91 6.66
CA PRO A 18 -3.02 -12.86 5.66
C PRO A 18 -4.26 -13.63 6.11
N ASP A 19 -4.21 -14.24 7.28
CA ASP A 19 -5.35 -14.88 7.94
C ASP A 19 -5.36 -14.54 9.44
N GLN A 20 -4.18 -14.62 10.05
CA GLN A 20 -3.86 -14.04 11.35
C GLN A 20 -2.74 -13.00 11.17
N PRO A 21 -2.49 -12.11 12.15
CA PRO A 21 -1.33 -11.24 12.12
C PRO A 21 -0.04 -12.04 11.91
N ASN A 22 0.86 -11.52 11.06
CA ASN A 22 2.11 -12.18 10.70
C ASN A 22 3.31 -11.49 11.39
N PRO A 23 3.66 -11.87 12.63
CA PRO A 23 4.75 -11.21 13.37
C PRO A 23 6.11 -11.44 12.72
N GLU A 24 6.33 -12.57 12.04
CA GLU A 24 7.59 -12.86 11.34
C GLU A 24 7.84 -11.86 10.22
N PHE A 25 6.82 -11.60 9.39
CA PHE A 25 6.88 -10.56 8.36
C PHE A 25 7.11 -9.18 8.98
N ILE A 26 6.33 -8.80 9.99
CA ILE A 26 6.44 -7.47 10.62
C ILE A 26 7.85 -7.27 11.20
N LEU A 27 8.43 -8.29 11.83
CA LEU A 27 9.79 -8.23 12.38
C LEU A 27 10.84 -8.09 11.26
N ALA A 28 10.72 -8.86 10.18
CA ALA A 28 11.64 -8.78 9.04
C ALA A 28 11.54 -7.43 8.32
N PHE A 29 10.32 -6.95 8.09
CA PHE A 29 10.03 -5.65 7.50
C PHE A 29 10.57 -4.51 8.36
N LYS A 30 10.32 -4.53 9.67
CA LYS A 30 10.88 -3.57 10.63
C LYS A 30 12.40 -3.51 10.53
N LYS A 31 13.09 -4.66 10.55
CA LYS A 31 14.56 -4.71 10.46
C LYS A 31 15.05 -4.05 9.17
N LEU A 32 14.43 -4.35 8.04
CA LEU A 32 14.78 -3.76 6.74
C LEU A 32 14.59 -2.24 6.74
N ILE A 33 13.42 -1.75 7.17
CA ILE A 33 13.12 -0.31 7.22
C ILE A 33 14.11 0.41 8.14
N MET A 34 14.38 -0.12 9.34
CA MET A 34 15.35 0.47 10.28
C MET A 34 16.76 0.56 9.69
N ASN A 35 17.20 -0.43 8.92
CA ASN A 35 18.50 -0.38 8.23
C ASN A 35 18.58 0.77 7.23
N TRP A 36 17.49 1.10 6.54
CA TRP A 36 17.44 2.20 5.58
C TRP A 36 17.24 3.56 6.24
N VAL A 37 16.53 3.61 7.37
CA VAL A 37 16.44 4.82 8.21
C VAL A 37 17.82 5.19 8.75
N ALA A 38 18.62 4.21 9.18
CA ALA A 38 20.01 4.43 9.59
C ALA A 38 20.90 4.99 8.46
N LYS A 39 20.54 4.71 7.20
CA LYS A 39 21.18 5.28 5.99
C LYS A 39 20.59 6.64 5.57
N GLY A 40 19.70 7.21 6.37
CA GLY A 40 19.14 8.55 6.15
C GLY A 40 17.87 8.61 5.32
N LYS A 41 17.24 7.48 4.97
CA LYS A 41 15.92 7.48 4.30
C LYS A 41 14.80 7.80 5.30
N LYS A 42 13.72 8.39 4.81
CA LYS A 42 12.44 8.49 5.54
C LYS A 42 11.42 7.57 4.90
N PHE A 43 10.45 7.10 5.68
CA PHE A 43 9.40 6.20 5.22
C PHE A 43 8.02 6.70 5.63
N VAL A 44 7.10 6.71 4.67
CA VAL A 44 5.66 6.81 4.92
C VAL A 44 5.02 5.51 4.45
N ILE A 45 4.40 4.77 5.37
CA ILE A 45 3.92 3.40 5.13
C ILE A 45 2.42 3.36 5.39
N ILE A 46 1.62 3.21 4.34
CA ILE A 46 0.16 3.14 4.41
C ILE A 46 -0.25 1.68 4.46
N VAL A 47 -0.94 1.26 5.53
CA VAL A 47 -1.23 -0.16 5.78
C VAL A 47 -2.66 -0.51 5.38
N GLY A 48 -2.82 -1.51 4.52
CA GLY A 48 -4.13 -1.99 4.05
C GLY A 48 -4.90 -2.85 5.08
N GLY A 49 -6.18 -3.11 4.78
CA GLY A 49 -7.11 -3.81 5.68
C GLY A 49 -6.98 -5.34 5.73
N GLY A 50 -6.43 -5.97 4.69
CA GLY A 50 -6.14 -7.41 4.67
C GLY A 50 -7.36 -8.30 4.91
N LYS A 51 -7.13 -9.48 5.49
CA LYS A 51 -8.22 -10.44 5.79
C LYS A 51 -9.12 -9.97 6.93
N THR A 52 -8.63 -9.10 7.82
CA THR A 52 -9.44 -8.43 8.85
C THR A 52 -10.61 -7.69 8.21
N CYS A 53 -10.34 -6.79 7.26
CA CYS A 53 -11.37 -6.06 6.50
C CYS A 53 -12.38 -7.03 5.87
N ARG A 54 -11.90 -8.05 5.16
CA ARG A 54 -12.78 -9.03 4.48
C ARG A 54 -13.72 -9.74 5.47
N ARG A 55 -13.21 -10.19 6.62
CA ARG A 55 -14.00 -10.90 7.64
C ARG A 55 -15.05 -10.00 8.29
N TYR A 56 -14.68 -8.76 8.61
CA TYR A 56 -15.60 -7.82 9.24
C TYR A 56 -16.69 -7.34 8.27
N ASN A 57 -16.33 -7.08 7.00
CA ASN A 57 -17.30 -6.75 5.96
C ASN A 57 -18.28 -7.93 5.73
N GLU A 58 -17.77 -9.17 5.66
CA GLU A 58 -18.62 -10.36 5.54
C GLU A 58 -19.57 -10.51 6.74
N ALA A 59 -19.08 -10.26 7.96
CA ALA A 59 -19.91 -10.31 9.16
C ALA A 59 -21.00 -9.23 9.12
N LEU A 60 -20.67 -8.00 8.75
CA LEU A 60 -21.62 -6.89 8.67
C LEU A 60 -22.74 -7.17 7.65
N SER A 61 -22.38 -7.67 6.46
CA SER A 61 -23.35 -8.04 5.42
C SER A 61 -24.29 -9.20 5.81
N LYS A 62 -23.97 -9.97 6.85
CA LYS A 62 -24.86 -11.00 7.41
C LYS A 62 -25.81 -10.45 8.48
N VAL A 63 -25.51 -9.29 9.04
CA VAL A 63 -26.30 -8.65 10.10
C VAL A 63 -27.26 -7.62 9.50
N ILE A 64 -26.83 -6.88 8.49
CA ILE A 64 -27.61 -5.84 7.82
C ILE A 64 -27.45 -5.90 6.30
N GLU A 65 -28.37 -5.24 5.58
CA GLU A 65 -28.16 -4.86 4.19
C GLU A 65 -27.19 -3.67 4.12
N ALA A 66 -25.89 -3.97 4.18
CA ALA A 66 -24.84 -2.96 4.26
C ALA A 66 -24.69 -2.20 2.93
N THR A 67 -24.64 -0.86 3.00
CA THR A 67 -24.29 -0.02 1.86
C THR A 67 -22.79 -0.10 1.56
N SER A 68 -22.37 0.36 0.38
CA SER A 68 -20.94 0.48 0.06
C SER A 68 -20.19 1.35 1.08
N GLU A 69 -20.82 2.41 1.57
CA GLU A 69 -20.23 3.31 2.56
C GLU A 69 -20.05 2.61 3.93
N ASP A 70 -21.02 1.80 4.36
CA ASP A 70 -20.89 1.01 5.60
C ASP A 70 -19.71 0.03 5.53
N LEU A 71 -19.55 -0.63 4.38
CA LEU A 71 -18.46 -1.57 4.12
C LEU A 71 -17.10 -0.88 4.04
N ASP A 72 -17.07 0.36 3.55
CA ASP A 72 -15.87 1.19 3.51
C ASP A 72 -15.44 1.61 4.91
N TRP A 73 -16.36 2.10 5.74
CA TRP A 73 -16.04 2.44 7.13
C TRP A 73 -15.48 1.24 7.89
N MET A 74 -16.10 0.08 7.74
CA MET A 74 -15.61 -1.16 8.34
C MET A 74 -14.21 -1.55 7.82
N GLY A 75 -13.96 -1.35 6.53
CA GLY A 75 -12.64 -1.52 5.91
C GLY A 75 -11.61 -0.54 6.46
N ILE A 76 -11.95 0.73 6.60
CA ILE A 76 -11.10 1.81 7.13
C ILE A 76 -10.69 1.49 8.57
N TYR A 77 -11.62 1.12 9.46
CA TYR A 77 -11.26 0.76 10.82
C TYR A 77 -10.34 -0.47 10.89
N SER A 78 -10.52 -1.43 9.98
CA SER A 78 -9.61 -2.56 9.85
C SER A 78 -8.20 -2.15 9.41
N THR A 79 -8.08 -1.17 8.50
CA THR A 79 -6.78 -0.61 8.10
C THR A 79 -6.09 0.09 9.28
N GLN A 80 -6.85 0.85 10.09
CA GLN A 80 -6.32 1.55 11.27
C GLN A 80 -5.83 0.57 12.33
N LEU A 81 -6.55 -0.54 12.55
CA LEU A 81 -6.10 -1.60 13.46
C LEU A 81 -4.76 -2.21 13.01
N ASN A 82 -4.64 -2.55 11.71
CA ASN A 82 -3.39 -3.08 11.16
C ASN A 82 -2.25 -2.05 11.20
N ALA A 83 -2.54 -0.78 10.88
CA ALA A 83 -1.60 0.33 10.94
C ALA A 83 -1.06 0.53 12.37
N GLN A 84 -1.92 0.43 13.39
CA GLN A 84 -1.49 0.51 14.78
C GLN A 84 -0.56 -0.63 15.18
N LEU A 85 -0.85 -1.87 14.74
CA LEU A 85 0.05 -3.00 14.97
C LEU A 85 1.44 -2.72 14.38
N VAL A 86 1.50 -2.26 13.12
CA VAL A 86 2.75 -1.92 12.45
C VAL A 86 3.46 -0.77 13.17
N ARG A 87 2.77 0.33 13.46
CA ARG A 87 3.33 1.51 14.16
C ARG A 87 3.91 1.15 15.52
N LEU A 88 3.14 0.46 16.35
CA LEU A 88 3.59 0.03 17.68
C LEU A 88 4.80 -0.90 17.61
N SER A 89 4.92 -1.71 16.54
CA SER A 89 6.09 -2.57 16.35
C SER A 89 7.39 -1.77 16.18
N PHE A 90 7.34 -0.56 15.63
CA PHE A 90 8.50 0.35 15.50
C PHE A 90 8.84 1.08 16.82
N GLY A 91 7.95 1.08 17.80
CA GLY A 91 8.19 1.73 19.10
C GLY A 91 8.44 3.23 18.95
N LYS A 92 9.55 3.72 19.52
CA LYS A 92 9.90 5.15 19.54
C LYS A 92 10.42 5.70 18.20
N GLU A 93 10.69 4.81 17.24
CA GLU A 93 11.25 5.18 15.94
C GLU A 93 10.19 5.68 14.95
N ALA A 94 8.92 5.32 15.19
CA ALA A 94 7.78 5.81 14.42
C ALA A 94 7.09 6.97 15.14
N ALA A 95 6.39 7.79 14.35
CA ALA A 95 5.49 8.80 14.87
C ALA A 95 4.54 8.22 15.94
N ASN A 96 4.20 9.06 16.92
CA ASN A 96 3.37 8.67 18.06
C ASN A 96 1.92 8.31 17.68
N GLN A 97 1.46 8.75 16.51
CA GLN A 97 0.13 8.52 15.97
C GLN A 97 0.20 8.08 14.50
N ILE A 98 -0.85 7.41 14.03
CA ILE A 98 -1.01 7.10 12.61
C ILE A 98 -1.55 8.32 11.86
N VAL A 99 -1.22 8.44 10.58
CA VAL A 99 -1.83 9.41 9.66
C VAL A 99 -3.12 8.82 9.10
N ILE A 100 -4.22 9.53 9.26
CA ILE A 100 -5.53 9.15 8.69
C ILE A 100 -5.86 10.09 7.54
N ASP A 101 -5.79 11.40 7.74
CA ASP A 101 -5.96 12.39 6.67
C ASP A 101 -4.63 12.57 5.92
N PRO A 102 -4.55 12.30 4.60
CA PRO A 102 -3.35 12.50 3.81
C PRO A 102 -2.77 13.92 3.90
N SER A 103 -3.60 14.96 4.05
CA SER A 103 -3.16 16.36 4.16
C SER A 103 -2.36 16.63 5.44
N ASP A 104 -2.52 15.78 6.45
CA ASP A 104 -1.82 15.90 7.72
C ASP A 104 -0.37 15.42 7.66
N ILE A 105 0.07 14.76 6.58
CA ILE A 105 1.44 14.22 6.49
C ILE A 105 2.52 15.26 6.76
N LYS A 106 2.31 16.51 6.36
CA LYS A 106 3.26 17.62 6.56
C LYS A 106 3.46 17.99 8.03
N LYS A 107 2.57 17.54 8.92
CA LYS A 107 2.68 17.72 10.38
C LYS A 107 3.69 16.75 11.01
N PHE A 108 4.15 15.74 10.28
CA PHE A 108 5.04 14.70 10.78
C PHE A 108 6.48 14.95 10.32
N ALA A 109 7.39 15.11 11.28
CA ALA A 109 8.82 15.29 11.01
C ALA A 109 9.62 13.97 11.13
N ASP A 110 8.99 12.93 11.70
CA ASP A 110 9.57 11.63 12.03
C ASP A 110 10.18 10.92 10.80
N ASN A 111 11.14 10.03 11.05
CA ASN A 111 11.73 9.24 9.96
C ASN A 111 10.81 8.10 9.50
N ILE A 112 9.87 7.67 10.35
CA ILE A 112 8.90 6.63 10.03
C ILE A 112 7.52 7.14 10.42
N VAL A 113 6.65 7.26 9.42
CA VAL A 113 5.24 7.64 9.59
C VAL A 113 4.38 6.50 9.08
N ILE A 114 3.44 6.03 9.89
CA ILE A 114 2.52 4.96 9.51
C ILE A 114 1.16 5.58 9.24
N GLY A 115 0.56 5.25 8.10
CA GLY A 115 -0.77 5.68 7.69
C GLY A 115 -1.76 4.52 7.59
N ALA A 116 -3.04 4.87 7.48
CA ALA A 116 -4.15 3.96 7.29
C ALA A 116 -5.12 4.54 6.24
N GLY A 117 -6.25 3.86 6.01
CA GLY A 117 -7.33 4.37 5.17
C GLY A 117 -7.96 5.63 5.74
N TRP A 118 -8.34 6.56 4.87
CA TRP A 118 -8.90 7.86 5.27
C TRP A 118 -10.43 7.90 5.29
N GLN A 119 -11.06 7.80 4.11
CA GLN A 119 -12.50 8.04 3.91
C GLN A 119 -13.09 7.07 2.88
N PRO A 120 -14.42 6.87 2.86
CA PRO A 120 -15.09 5.99 1.89
C PRO A 120 -14.85 6.36 0.43
N GLY A 121 -15.04 5.39 -0.46
CA GLY A 121 -14.92 5.58 -1.90
C GLY A 121 -13.51 5.42 -2.47
N CYS A 122 -12.51 5.06 -1.66
CA CYS A 122 -11.15 4.80 -2.11
C CYS A 122 -10.43 3.72 -1.28
N SER A 123 -9.31 3.23 -1.80
CA SER A 123 -8.45 2.29 -1.06
C SER A 123 -7.21 2.98 -0.49
N THR A 124 -6.43 2.22 0.30
CA THR A 124 -5.13 2.66 0.82
C THR A 124 -4.10 2.98 -0.25
N ASP A 125 -4.28 2.49 -1.49
CA ASP A 125 -3.45 2.91 -2.62
C ASP A 125 -3.71 4.37 -2.98
N THR A 126 -4.97 4.80 -2.94
CA THR A 126 -5.35 6.19 -3.16
C THR A 126 -4.77 7.08 -2.07
N ASP A 127 -4.83 6.65 -0.81
CA ASP A 127 -4.23 7.37 0.32
C ASP A 127 -2.71 7.52 0.16
N ALA A 128 -2.02 6.47 -0.32
CA ALA A 128 -0.59 6.53 -0.61
C ALA A 128 -0.26 7.55 -1.73
N VAL A 129 -1.09 7.62 -2.78
CA VAL A 129 -0.93 8.60 -3.87
C VAL A 129 -1.23 10.02 -3.39
N LEU A 130 -2.26 10.22 -2.56
CA LEU A 130 -2.58 11.52 -1.97
C LEU A 130 -1.45 12.02 -1.08
N ILE A 131 -0.90 11.16 -0.23
CA ILE A 131 0.27 11.47 0.59
C ILE A 131 1.47 11.83 -0.31
N ALA A 132 1.72 11.04 -1.36
CA ALA A 132 2.80 11.29 -2.30
C ALA A 132 2.69 12.66 -2.96
N LYS A 133 1.48 13.04 -3.35
CA LYS A 133 1.16 14.34 -3.91
C LYS A 133 1.45 15.46 -2.90
N GLU A 134 1.00 15.31 -1.65
CA GLU A 134 1.20 16.33 -0.62
C GLU A 134 2.67 16.65 -0.38
N ILE A 135 3.56 15.65 -0.45
CA ILE A 135 5.00 15.83 -0.24
C ILE A 135 5.83 15.85 -1.53
N ASN A 136 5.18 15.97 -2.69
CA ASN A 136 5.82 15.95 -4.02
C ASN A 136 6.70 14.72 -4.31
N ALA A 137 6.40 13.58 -3.69
CA ALA A 137 7.08 12.32 -3.99
C ALA A 137 6.60 11.80 -5.35
N LYS A 138 7.56 11.36 -6.17
CA LYS A 138 7.29 10.81 -7.53
C LYS A 138 7.37 9.30 -7.62
N LYS A 139 7.62 8.62 -6.49
CA LYS A 139 7.76 7.17 -6.45
C LYS A 139 6.97 6.60 -5.29
N ILE A 140 6.18 5.57 -5.59
CA ILE A 140 5.43 4.80 -4.61
C ILE A 140 5.80 3.33 -4.79
N ILE A 141 6.08 2.66 -3.69
CA ILE A 141 6.27 1.22 -3.66
C ILE A 141 4.95 0.59 -3.24
N ASN A 142 4.37 -0.27 -4.06
CA ASN A 142 3.23 -1.09 -3.68
C ASN A 142 3.73 -2.50 -3.32
N LEU A 143 3.62 -2.87 -2.04
CA LEU A 143 3.89 -4.21 -1.57
C LEU A 143 2.58 -5.00 -1.53
N SER A 144 2.47 -6.03 -2.36
CA SER A 144 1.27 -6.87 -2.45
C SER A 144 1.59 -8.35 -2.25
N ASN A 145 0.57 -9.21 -2.32
CA ASN A 145 0.72 -10.67 -2.21
C ASN A 145 0.96 -11.36 -3.57
N ILE A 146 1.23 -10.59 -4.62
CA ILE A 146 1.59 -11.08 -5.95
C ILE A 146 2.92 -10.44 -6.40
N ASP A 147 3.69 -11.18 -7.19
CA ASP A 147 5.03 -10.77 -7.61
C ASP A 147 5.04 -9.74 -8.75
N TYR A 148 4.01 -9.77 -9.61
CA TYR A 148 3.90 -8.93 -10.81
C TYR A 148 2.46 -8.52 -11.03
N VAL A 149 2.27 -7.44 -11.79
CA VAL A 149 0.98 -7.13 -12.41
C VAL A 149 0.75 -8.06 -13.60
N TYR A 150 -0.48 -8.55 -13.70
CA TYR A 150 -0.97 -9.37 -14.80
C TYR A 150 -2.16 -8.69 -15.48
N ASP A 151 -2.41 -9.01 -16.74
CA ASP A 151 -3.59 -8.54 -17.48
C ASP A 151 -4.91 -9.12 -16.97
N SER A 152 -4.84 -10.23 -16.24
CA SER A 152 -5.95 -10.99 -15.68
C SER A 152 -5.48 -11.80 -14.48
N ASP A 153 -6.39 -12.26 -13.62
CA ASP A 153 -6.01 -13.01 -12.41
C ASP A 153 -5.33 -14.35 -12.78
N PRO A 154 -4.03 -14.55 -12.47
CA PRO A 154 -3.32 -15.77 -12.82
C PRO A 154 -3.84 -17.02 -12.10
N LYS A 155 -4.62 -16.85 -11.02
CA LYS A 155 -5.26 -17.98 -10.32
C LYS A 155 -6.42 -18.58 -11.12
N THR A 156 -7.11 -17.76 -11.91
CA THR A 156 -8.25 -18.18 -12.72
C THR A 156 -7.91 -18.30 -14.20
N ASN A 157 -6.95 -17.51 -14.69
CA ASN A 157 -6.46 -17.53 -16.05
C ASN A 157 -4.97 -17.96 -16.12
N LYS A 158 -4.73 -19.21 -16.52
CA LYS A 158 -3.36 -19.75 -16.65
C LYS A 158 -2.54 -19.11 -17.76
N THR A 159 -3.17 -18.40 -18.71
CA THR A 159 -2.47 -17.69 -19.79
C THR A 159 -2.33 -16.19 -19.50
N ALA A 160 -2.52 -15.77 -18.25
CA ALA A 160 -2.37 -14.37 -17.85
C ALA A 160 -0.98 -13.84 -18.20
N LYS A 161 -0.93 -12.70 -18.89
CA LYS A 161 0.32 -12.07 -19.30
C LYS A 161 0.92 -11.30 -18.15
N LYS A 162 2.17 -11.62 -17.83
CA LYS A 162 2.98 -10.96 -16.81
C LYS A 162 3.68 -9.72 -17.38
N PHE A 163 3.72 -8.63 -16.63
CA PHE A 163 4.41 -7.40 -17.05
C PHE A 163 5.55 -7.02 -16.11
N GLY A 164 6.73 -6.71 -16.65
CA GLY A 164 7.85 -6.12 -15.88
C GLY A 164 7.87 -4.60 -15.91
N ASN A 165 7.38 -4.00 -17.01
CA ASN A 165 7.20 -2.56 -17.16
C ASN A 165 5.87 -2.31 -17.85
N LEU A 166 5.16 -1.26 -17.44
CA LEU A 166 3.90 -0.80 -18.02
C LEU A 166 3.90 0.71 -18.10
N SER A 167 3.28 1.25 -19.14
CA SER A 167 2.77 2.61 -19.09
C SER A 167 1.47 2.67 -18.27
N TRP A 168 1.16 3.83 -17.68
CA TRP A 168 -0.15 4.06 -17.05
C TRP A 168 -1.31 3.76 -18.00
N LYS A 169 -1.19 4.17 -19.26
CA LYS A 169 -2.20 3.91 -20.30
C LYS A 169 -2.41 2.41 -20.53
N GLU A 170 -1.34 1.62 -20.59
CA GLU A 170 -1.45 0.16 -20.73
C GLU A 170 -2.09 -0.44 -19.49
N TYR A 171 -1.60 -0.10 -18.29
CA TYR A 171 -2.14 -0.60 -17.03
C TYR A 171 -3.66 -0.36 -16.91
N ARG A 172 -4.09 0.89 -17.16
CA ARG A 172 -5.49 1.30 -17.10
C ARG A 172 -6.38 0.69 -18.17
N SER A 173 -5.82 0.14 -19.25
CA SER A 173 -6.58 -0.44 -20.36
C SER A 173 -7.21 -1.80 -20.02
N PHE A 174 -6.66 -2.53 -19.05
CA PHE A 174 -7.11 -3.87 -18.68
C PHE A 174 -7.67 -3.98 -17.26
N ILE A 175 -7.55 -2.93 -16.43
CA ILE A 175 -8.21 -2.89 -15.12
C ILE A 175 -9.62 -2.28 -15.21
N SER A 176 -10.49 -2.60 -14.25
CA SER A 176 -11.78 -1.93 -14.10
C SER A 176 -11.57 -0.43 -13.89
N SER A 177 -12.37 0.42 -14.53
CA SER A 177 -12.40 1.86 -14.24
C SER A 177 -13.19 2.21 -12.98
N LYS A 178 -14.00 1.27 -12.48
CA LYS A 178 -14.81 1.46 -11.28
C LYS A 178 -14.14 0.86 -10.08
N TRP A 179 -14.07 1.65 -9.01
CA TRP A 179 -13.72 1.17 -7.69
C TRP A 179 -14.93 0.57 -6.99
N THR A 180 -14.72 -0.53 -6.26
CA THR A 180 -15.72 -1.10 -5.35
C THR A 180 -15.07 -1.58 -4.06
N PRO A 181 -15.80 -1.52 -2.93
CA PRO A 181 -15.32 -2.00 -1.65
C PRO A 181 -14.88 -3.46 -1.73
N GLY A 182 -13.64 -3.71 -1.34
CA GLY A 182 -13.08 -5.05 -1.35
C GLY A 182 -12.78 -5.65 -2.73
N SER A 183 -12.73 -4.85 -3.79
CA SER A 183 -12.23 -5.28 -5.10
C SER A 183 -10.81 -5.89 -5.02
N ASN A 184 -10.47 -6.72 -6.01
CA ASN A 184 -9.18 -7.40 -6.12
C ASN A 184 -8.43 -6.91 -7.37
N THR A 185 -8.25 -5.59 -7.48
CA THR A 185 -7.37 -4.98 -8.48
C THR A 185 -5.95 -4.88 -7.92
N PRO A 186 -4.89 -5.13 -8.72
CA PRO A 186 -3.52 -5.02 -8.23
C PRO A 186 -3.23 -3.65 -7.60
N PHE A 187 -3.53 -2.58 -8.32
CA PHE A 187 -3.48 -1.19 -7.88
C PHE A 187 -4.80 -0.50 -8.22
N ASP A 188 -5.35 0.24 -7.27
CA ASP A 188 -6.66 0.87 -7.31
C ASP A 188 -6.89 1.76 -8.55
N PRO A 189 -8.06 1.71 -9.22
CA PRO A 189 -8.35 2.52 -10.40
C PRO A 189 -8.30 4.05 -10.18
N ILE A 190 -8.81 4.52 -9.05
CA ILE A 190 -8.78 5.94 -8.64
C ILE A 190 -7.34 6.35 -8.34
N ALA A 191 -6.59 5.52 -7.61
CA ALA A 191 -5.17 5.75 -7.35
C ALA A 191 -4.35 5.80 -8.64
N SER A 192 -4.67 4.92 -9.60
CA SER A 192 -3.98 4.81 -10.89
C SER A 192 -4.19 6.05 -11.76
N GLU A 193 -5.44 6.52 -11.87
CA GLU A 193 -5.74 7.75 -12.60
C GLU A 193 -5.03 8.95 -11.96
N MET A 194 -5.01 9.02 -10.62
CA MET A 194 -4.33 10.10 -9.90
C MET A 194 -2.81 10.04 -10.08
N ALA A 195 -2.20 8.86 -9.94
CA ALA A 195 -0.77 8.66 -10.11
C ALA A 195 -0.31 9.01 -11.54
N GLU A 196 -1.10 8.65 -12.57
CA GLU A 196 -0.84 9.06 -13.95
C GLU A 196 -0.88 10.59 -14.10
N LYS A 197 -1.94 11.25 -13.59
CA LYS A 197 -2.10 12.72 -13.68
C LYS A 197 -0.95 13.47 -13.01
N GLU A 198 -0.44 12.93 -11.90
CA GLU A 198 0.66 13.52 -11.14
C GLU A 198 2.06 13.10 -11.65
N GLY A 199 2.13 12.24 -12.67
CA GLY A 199 3.38 11.75 -13.26
C GLY A 199 4.21 10.93 -12.27
N MET A 200 3.55 10.10 -11.46
CA MET A 200 4.20 9.24 -10.46
C MET A 200 4.57 7.88 -11.04
N GLU A 201 5.68 7.32 -10.59
CA GLU A 201 6.06 5.93 -10.79
C GLU A 201 5.50 5.07 -9.64
N VAL A 202 4.90 3.92 -9.98
CA VAL A 202 4.55 2.89 -8.99
C VAL A 202 5.38 1.64 -9.25
N ALA A 203 6.20 1.27 -8.26
CA ALA A 203 6.94 0.01 -8.24
C ALA A 203 6.13 -1.03 -7.46
N PHE A 204 5.53 -1.95 -8.19
CA PHE A 204 4.74 -3.06 -7.67
C PHE A 204 5.65 -4.26 -7.40
N MET A 205 5.61 -4.80 -6.19
CA MET A 205 6.43 -5.96 -5.81
C MET A 205 5.75 -6.81 -4.74
N SER A 206 6.19 -8.04 -4.60
CA SER A 206 5.68 -8.94 -3.57
C SER A 206 6.26 -8.60 -2.20
N GLY A 207 5.38 -8.43 -1.21
CA GLY A 207 5.76 -8.23 0.19
C GLY A 207 6.35 -9.46 0.86
N SER A 208 6.16 -10.66 0.30
CA SER A 208 6.85 -11.87 0.80
C SER A 208 8.33 -11.89 0.41
N ASN A 209 8.74 -11.07 -0.56
CA ASN A 209 10.12 -10.93 -1.02
C ASN A 209 10.71 -9.57 -0.61
N LEU A 210 11.10 -9.46 0.67
CA LEU A 210 11.77 -8.25 1.18
C LEU A 210 13.15 -8.00 0.54
N GLN A 211 13.78 -9.00 -0.07
CA GLN A 211 15.01 -8.79 -0.85
C GLN A 211 14.73 -7.95 -2.11
N GLY A 212 13.57 -8.15 -2.75
CA GLY A 212 13.13 -7.32 -3.87
C GLY A 212 12.99 -5.84 -3.47
N LEU A 213 12.42 -5.58 -2.30
CA LEU A 213 12.35 -4.22 -1.74
C LEU A 213 13.74 -3.64 -1.46
N ASP A 214 14.63 -4.41 -0.82
CA ASP A 214 16.00 -3.96 -0.54
C ASP A 214 16.76 -3.63 -1.83
N ASN A 215 16.62 -4.45 -2.88
CA ASN A 215 17.22 -4.20 -4.19
C ASN A 215 16.67 -2.91 -4.82
N TYR A 216 15.35 -2.70 -4.81
CA TYR A 216 14.74 -1.47 -5.34
C TYR A 216 15.28 -0.23 -4.61
N LEU A 217 15.40 -0.28 -3.28
CA LEU A 217 15.93 0.82 -2.47
C LEU A 217 17.43 1.11 -2.73
N LYS A 218 18.20 0.13 -3.22
CA LYS A 218 19.58 0.32 -3.73
C LYS A 218 19.63 0.88 -5.14
N GLY A 219 18.53 0.90 -5.88
CA GLY A 219 18.51 1.18 -7.32
C GLY A 219 18.96 -0.02 -8.17
N GLU A 220 18.91 -1.23 -7.62
CA GLU A 220 19.23 -2.48 -8.32
C GLU A 220 17.98 -3.07 -8.99
N ALA A 221 18.18 -4.07 -9.85
CA ALA A 221 17.07 -4.81 -10.44
C ALA A 221 16.27 -5.57 -9.36
N PHE A 222 14.94 -5.52 -9.47
CA PHE A 222 14.02 -6.19 -8.54
C PHE A 222 13.00 -7.05 -9.29
N THR A 223 12.40 -7.98 -8.56
CA THR A 223 11.27 -8.79 -9.04
C THR A 223 9.99 -8.01 -8.82
N GLY A 224 9.41 -7.50 -9.91
CA GLY A 224 8.21 -6.69 -9.84
C GLY A 224 7.82 -6.04 -11.16
N THR A 225 6.83 -5.17 -11.09
CA THR A 225 6.36 -4.34 -12.21
C THR A 225 6.59 -2.88 -11.89
N THR A 226 7.18 -2.13 -12.83
CA THR A 226 7.18 -0.66 -12.77
C THR A 226 6.08 -0.10 -13.68
N ILE A 227 5.24 0.78 -13.14
CA ILE A 227 4.22 1.52 -13.89
C ILE A 227 4.62 3.00 -13.92
N LYS A 228 4.65 3.62 -15.12
CA LYS A 228 5.06 5.02 -15.30
C LYS A 228 4.45 5.70 -16.53
#